data_AF-A0A1S2K170-F1
#
_entry.id   AF-A0A1S2K170-F1
#
_cell.length_a   1.000
_cell.length_b   1.000
_cell.length_c   1.000
_cell.angle_alpha   90.00
_cell.angle_beta   90.00
_cell.angle_gamma   90.00
#
_symmetry.space_group_name_H-M   'P 1'
#
loop_
_entity.id
_entity.type
_entity.pdbx_description
1 polymer ?
#
loop_
_entity_poly.entity_id
_entity_poly.type
_entity_poly.pdbx_seq_one_letter_code
_entity_poly.pdbx_strand_id
1 'polypeptide(L)'
;MPTSMTSAQAQAARRAVLQAAVDAAAACAGTDPATFFRTDREPHIRWQTRRAQALRLCAACPVRAACAELALRDGDGREGVDDMVRGGLTGPELAADRERQAERLAVAVDTDRDTEGARLDALVLQLHREALAYPHRGVRAPGRQAAVRALADEIRRIRTARRRRAGWEAAA
;
A
#
# COMPACT_ATOMS: atom_id res chain seq x y z
N MET A 1 13.32 3.13 -23.01
CA MET A 1 14.09 3.00 -21.75
C MET A 1 13.10 2.96 -20.60
N PRO A 2 13.09 1.93 -19.75
CA PRO A 2 12.12 1.85 -18.66
C PRO A 2 12.53 2.85 -17.58
N THR A 3 11.65 3.82 -17.30
CA THR A 3 11.79 4.75 -16.18
C THR A 3 11.84 3.95 -14.89
N SER A 4 13.00 3.97 -14.23
CA SER A 4 13.19 3.32 -12.93
C SER A 4 12.31 4.01 -11.90
N MET A 5 11.45 3.23 -11.25
CA MET A 5 10.59 3.68 -10.14
C MET A 5 11.48 4.22 -9.02
N THR A 6 11.18 5.41 -8.49
CA THR A 6 11.94 5.96 -7.35
C THR A 6 11.58 5.21 -6.06
N SER A 7 12.49 5.17 -5.07
CA SER A 7 12.26 4.47 -3.80
C SER A 7 10.97 4.93 -3.09
N ALA A 8 10.61 6.21 -3.20
CA ALA A 8 9.39 6.76 -2.62
C ALA A 8 8.13 6.29 -3.36
N GLN A 9 8.16 6.23 -4.71
CA GLN A 9 7.08 5.67 -5.53
C GLN A 9 6.86 4.18 -5.26
N ALA A 10 7.96 3.43 -5.12
CA ALA A 10 7.91 2.01 -4.77
C ALA A 10 7.35 1.77 -3.35
N GLN A 11 7.59 2.69 -2.42
CA GLN A 11 7.03 2.64 -1.07
C GLN A 11 5.54 3.04 -1.04
N ALA A 12 5.13 4.07 -1.77
CA ALA A 12 3.72 4.48 -1.88
C ALA A 12 2.85 3.44 -2.62
N ALA A 13 3.41 2.77 -3.63
CA ALA A 13 2.74 1.66 -4.31
C ALA A 13 2.80 0.34 -3.53
N ARG A 14 3.56 0.27 -2.43
CA ARG A 14 3.89 -0.99 -1.75
C ARG A 14 2.63 -1.72 -1.28
N ARG A 15 1.66 -1.02 -0.69
CA ARG A 15 0.39 -1.64 -0.29
C ARG A 15 -0.34 -2.29 -1.45
N ALA A 16 -0.48 -1.59 -2.57
CA ALA A 16 -1.14 -2.11 -3.76
C ALA A 16 -0.38 -3.33 -4.35
N VAL A 17 0.96 -3.28 -4.35
CA VAL A 17 1.80 -4.40 -4.78
C VAL A 17 1.64 -5.62 -3.85
N LEU A 18 1.63 -5.40 -2.53
CA LEU A 18 1.39 -6.47 -1.57
C LEU A 18 0.00 -7.09 -1.77
N GLN A 19 -1.03 -6.26 -1.97
CA GLN A 19 -2.40 -6.74 -2.21
C GLN A 19 -2.47 -7.56 -3.50
N ALA A 20 -1.91 -7.06 -4.61
CA ALA A 20 -1.88 -7.78 -5.87
C ALA A 20 -1.14 -9.13 -5.77
N ALA A 21 -0.04 -9.20 -5.02
CA ALA A 21 0.66 -10.45 -4.77
C ALA A 21 -0.21 -11.44 -3.98
N VAL A 22 -0.90 -10.96 -2.94
CA VAL A 22 -1.82 -11.79 -2.15
C VAL A 22 -2.98 -12.30 -2.99
N ASP A 23 -3.63 -11.43 -3.77
CA ASP A 23 -4.75 -11.80 -4.64
C ASP A 23 -4.34 -12.85 -5.69
N ALA A 24 -3.10 -12.77 -6.20
CA ALA A 24 -2.62 -13.67 -7.23
C ALA A 24 -2.19 -15.06 -6.71
N ALA A 25 -1.70 -15.16 -5.46
CA ALA A 25 -0.97 -16.35 -5.01
C ALA A 25 -1.26 -16.82 -3.58
N ALA A 26 -2.30 -16.29 -2.91
CA ALA A 26 -2.69 -16.78 -1.60
C ALA A 26 -3.13 -18.25 -1.65
N ALA A 27 -2.47 -19.11 -0.87
CA ALA A 27 -2.83 -20.53 -0.78
C ALA A 27 -4.22 -20.77 -0.16
N CYS A 28 -4.77 -19.78 0.55
CA CYS A 28 -6.14 -19.82 1.06
C CYS A 28 -7.19 -19.38 0.05
N ALA A 29 -6.81 -18.96 -1.16
CA ALA A 29 -7.76 -18.62 -2.22
C ALA A 29 -8.69 -19.82 -2.50
N GLY A 30 -10.00 -19.59 -2.46
CA GLY A 30 -11.02 -20.64 -2.63
C GLY A 30 -11.31 -21.48 -1.38
N THR A 31 -10.64 -21.24 -0.24
CA THR A 31 -11.03 -21.81 1.05
C THR A 31 -12.18 -21.00 1.65
N ASP A 32 -13.07 -21.64 2.42
CA ASP A 32 -14.12 -20.96 3.16
C ASP A 32 -13.50 -19.92 4.12
N PRO A 33 -13.85 -18.61 3.99
CA PRO A 33 -13.36 -17.56 4.88
C PRO A 33 -13.59 -17.89 6.35
N ALA A 34 -14.71 -18.56 6.70
CA ALA A 34 -15.00 -18.91 8.08
C ALA A 34 -13.86 -19.70 8.72
N THR A 35 -13.08 -20.48 7.96
CA THR A 35 -11.89 -21.21 8.45
C THR A 35 -10.90 -20.33 9.22
N PHE A 36 -10.80 -19.04 8.86
CA PHE A 36 -9.83 -18.11 9.41
C PHE A 36 -10.41 -17.18 10.47
N PHE A 37 -11.73 -17.20 10.68
CA PHE A 37 -12.42 -16.34 11.65
C PHE A 37 -13.23 -17.19 12.62
N ARG A 38 -13.09 -16.90 13.90
CA ARG A 38 -13.99 -17.44 14.92
C ARG A 38 -15.40 -16.92 14.66
N THR A 39 -16.38 -17.81 14.67
CA THR A 39 -17.78 -17.39 14.51
C THR A 39 -18.34 -16.91 15.84
N ASP A 40 -19.38 -16.08 15.78
CA ASP A 40 -20.13 -15.67 16.97
C ASP A 40 -20.59 -16.91 17.75
N ARG A 41 -20.36 -16.90 19.07
CA ARG A 41 -20.69 -17.99 20.01
C ARG A 41 -19.93 -19.31 19.79
N GLU A 42 -18.90 -19.35 18.95
CA GLU A 42 -18.05 -20.55 18.86
C GLU A 42 -17.32 -20.78 20.19
N PRO A 43 -17.39 -21.99 20.77
CA PRO A 43 -16.58 -22.34 21.94
C PRO A 43 -15.09 -22.22 21.63
N HIS A 44 -14.33 -21.63 22.54
CA HIS A 44 -12.89 -21.37 22.34
C HIS A 44 -12.10 -22.64 21.97
N ILE A 45 -12.46 -23.80 22.54
CA ILE A 45 -11.81 -25.09 22.22
C ILE A 45 -12.00 -25.54 20.76
N ARG A 46 -13.17 -25.27 20.18
CA ARG A 46 -13.43 -25.56 18.76
C ARG A 46 -12.65 -24.61 17.87
N TRP A 47 -12.63 -23.34 18.24
CA TRP A 47 -11.82 -22.34 17.57
C TRP A 47 -10.33 -22.71 17.57
N GLN A 48 -9.77 -23.14 18.72
CA GLN A 48 -8.35 -23.55 18.81
C GLN A 48 -7.97 -24.64 17.79
N THR A 49 -8.86 -25.62 17.60
CA THR A 49 -8.63 -26.70 16.62
C THR A 49 -8.61 -26.17 15.18
N ARG A 50 -9.56 -25.30 14.84
CA ARG A 50 -9.70 -24.69 13.52
C ARG A 50 -8.58 -23.68 13.24
N ARG A 51 -8.21 -22.89 14.24
CA ARG A 51 -7.05 -21.99 14.25
C ARG A 51 -5.76 -22.73 13.90
N ALA A 52 -5.52 -23.90 14.48
CA ALA A 52 -4.36 -24.72 14.15
C ALA A 52 -4.36 -25.17 12.67
N GLN A 53 -5.54 -25.47 12.10
CA GLN A 53 -5.67 -25.78 10.68
C GLN A 53 -5.38 -24.55 9.80
N ALA A 54 -5.93 -23.39 10.13
CA ALA A 54 -5.66 -22.13 9.43
C ALA A 54 -4.15 -21.78 9.45
N LEU A 55 -3.50 -21.92 10.61
CA LEU A 55 -2.06 -21.70 10.76
C LEU A 55 -1.23 -22.65 9.87
N ARG A 56 -1.59 -23.93 9.79
CA ARG A 56 -0.90 -24.90 8.90
C ARG A 56 -1.02 -24.49 7.43
N LEU A 57 -2.19 -24.01 7.00
CA LEU A 57 -2.37 -23.53 5.63
C LEU A 57 -1.51 -22.28 5.37
N CYS A 58 -1.50 -21.33 6.31
CA CYS A 58 -0.65 -20.14 6.20
C CYS A 58 0.84 -20.47 6.18
N ALA A 59 1.29 -21.52 6.89
CA ALA A 59 2.70 -21.91 6.93
C ALA A 59 3.25 -22.30 5.54
N ALA A 60 2.42 -22.91 4.68
CA ALA A 60 2.77 -23.28 3.31
C ALA A 60 2.49 -22.17 2.27
N CYS A 61 1.92 -21.04 2.68
CA CYS A 61 1.49 -20.00 1.75
C CYS A 61 2.70 -19.18 1.23
N PRO A 62 2.92 -19.08 -0.10
CA PRO A 62 4.07 -18.39 -0.66
C PRO A 62 4.05 -16.87 -0.39
N VAL A 63 2.86 -16.31 -0.17
CA VAL A 63 2.64 -14.87 0.10
C VAL A 63 2.38 -14.58 1.57
N ARG A 64 2.73 -15.51 2.48
CA ARG A 64 2.51 -15.36 3.94
C ARG A 64 3.05 -14.04 4.49
N ALA A 65 4.30 -13.71 4.16
CA ALA A 65 4.95 -12.48 4.64
C ALA A 65 4.26 -11.21 4.11
N ALA A 66 3.84 -11.20 2.83
CA ALA A 66 3.12 -10.08 2.25
C ALA A 66 1.74 -9.90 2.90
N CYS A 67 1.04 -11.00 3.15
CA CYS A 67 -0.25 -11.02 3.83
C CYS A 67 -0.13 -10.52 5.29
N ALA A 68 0.92 -10.91 6.02
CA ALA A 68 1.19 -10.41 7.36
C ALA A 68 1.48 -8.90 7.37
N GLU A 69 2.28 -8.40 6.43
CA GLU A 69 2.55 -6.96 6.31
C GLU A 69 1.27 -6.16 6.02
N LEU A 70 0.38 -6.66 5.16
CA LEU A 70 -0.94 -6.05 4.94
C LEU A 70 -1.79 -6.04 6.19
N ALA A 71 -1.87 -7.16 6.92
CA ALA A 71 -2.62 -7.27 8.17
C ALA A 71 -2.18 -6.19 9.19
N LEU A 72 -0.87 -6.02 9.35
CA LEU A 72 -0.32 -5.01 10.25
C LEU A 72 -0.64 -3.58 9.79
N ARG A 73 -0.60 -3.31 8.48
CA ARG A 73 -0.97 -1.99 7.91
C ARG A 73 -2.47 -1.70 8.01
N ASP A 74 -3.31 -2.72 7.96
CA ASP A 74 -4.78 -2.63 8.09
C ASP A 74 -5.21 -2.42 9.55
N GLY A 75 -4.32 -2.70 10.50
CA GLY A 75 -4.62 -2.62 11.92
C GLY A 75 -5.45 -3.81 12.43
N ASP A 76 -5.27 -4.96 11.80
CA ASP A 76 -5.87 -6.23 12.17
C ASP A 76 -5.35 -6.76 13.52
N GLY A 77 -6.14 -7.64 14.13
CA GLY A 77 -5.77 -8.32 15.37
C GLY A 77 -6.12 -7.50 16.62
N ARG A 78 -7.15 -6.66 16.54
CA ARG A 78 -7.62 -5.92 17.71
C ARG A 78 -8.14 -6.88 18.77
N GLU A 79 -7.62 -6.73 19.98
CA GLU A 79 -8.00 -7.55 21.12
C GLU A 79 -9.51 -7.45 21.38
N GLY A 80 -10.16 -8.60 21.56
CA GLY A 80 -11.61 -8.70 21.79
C GLY A 80 -12.50 -8.47 20.57
N VAL A 81 -11.93 -8.14 19.40
CA VAL A 81 -12.65 -7.90 18.14
C VAL A 81 -12.28 -8.93 17.07
N ASP A 82 -10.98 -9.24 16.94
CA ASP A 82 -10.46 -10.04 15.84
C ASP A 82 -9.94 -11.42 16.31
N ASP A 83 -10.85 -12.34 16.62
CA ASP A 83 -10.48 -13.75 16.77
C ASP A 83 -10.28 -14.40 15.39
N MET A 84 -9.10 -14.18 14.81
CA MET A 84 -8.79 -14.62 13.44
C MET A 84 -7.34 -15.07 13.24
N VAL A 85 -7.06 -15.63 12.05
CA VAL A 85 -5.71 -15.93 11.55
C VAL A 85 -5.49 -15.21 10.21
N ARG A 86 -4.48 -14.34 10.13
CA ARG A 86 -4.06 -13.68 8.88
C ARG A 86 -2.55 -13.61 8.81
N GLY A 87 -1.98 -13.84 7.62
CA GLY A 87 -0.52 -13.85 7.45
C GLY A 87 0.22 -14.91 8.28
N GLY A 88 -0.48 -15.95 8.74
CA GLY A 88 0.09 -16.96 9.65
C GLY A 88 0.26 -16.48 11.09
N LEU A 89 -0.39 -15.39 11.46
CA LEU A 89 -0.43 -14.85 12.81
C LEU A 89 -1.87 -14.84 13.31
N THR A 90 -2.05 -15.10 14.59
CA THR A 90 -3.32 -14.92 15.30
C THR A 90 -3.55 -13.44 15.63
N GLY A 91 -4.79 -13.08 15.96
CA GLY A 91 -5.12 -11.71 16.41
C GLY A 91 -4.17 -11.17 17.50
N PRO A 92 -3.96 -11.89 18.62
CA PRO A 92 -3.02 -11.46 19.65
C PRO A 92 -1.56 -11.32 19.17
N GLU A 93 -1.11 -12.20 18.27
CA GLU A 93 0.24 -12.10 17.70
C GLU A 93 0.35 -10.86 16.79
N LEU A 94 -0.67 -10.56 15.98
CA LEU A 94 -0.73 -9.34 15.17
C LEU A 94 -0.73 -8.07 16.04
N ALA A 95 -1.46 -8.07 17.15
CA ALA A 95 -1.44 -6.98 18.12
C ALA A 95 -0.02 -6.74 18.66
N ALA A 96 0.62 -7.81 19.16
CA ALA A 96 1.97 -7.74 19.69
C ALA A 96 2.99 -7.31 18.63
N ASP A 97 2.88 -7.79 17.40
CA ASP A 97 3.75 -7.41 16.27
C ASP A 97 3.59 -5.93 15.91
N ARG A 98 2.36 -5.44 15.93
CA ARG A 98 2.03 -4.04 15.66
C ARG A 98 2.60 -3.11 16.73
N GLU A 99 2.51 -3.49 18.01
CA GLU A 99 3.13 -2.74 19.11
C GLU A 99 4.65 -2.68 18.96
N ARG A 100 5.29 -3.83 18.69
CA ARG A 100 6.75 -3.89 18.49
C ARG A 100 7.24 -3.06 17.29
N GLN A 101 6.38 -2.78 16.32
CA GLN A 101 6.74 -2.11 15.06
C GLN A 101 5.96 -0.82 14.84
N ALA A 102 5.40 -0.21 15.90
CA ALA A 102 4.44 0.88 15.81
C ALA A 102 4.96 2.06 14.97
N GLU A 103 6.20 2.50 15.20
CA GLU A 103 6.81 3.62 14.47
C GLU A 103 6.97 3.32 12.98
N ARG A 104 7.53 2.15 12.65
CA ARG A 104 7.73 1.70 11.26
C ARG A 104 6.39 1.59 10.52
N LEU A 105 5.38 1.05 11.18
CA LEU A 105 4.04 0.89 10.61
C LEU A 105 3.33 2.23 10.44
N ALA A 106 3.47 3.16 11.38
CA ALA A 106 2.91 4.50 11.26
C ALA A 106 3.43 5.23 10.01
N VAL A 107 4.74 5.18 9.76
CA VAL A 107 5.35 5.73 8.53
C VAL A 107 4.82 5.03 7.29
N ALA A 108 4.73 3.70 7.31
CA ALA A 108 4.23 2.92 6.17
C ALA A 108 2.76 3.24 5.86
N VAL A 109 1.91 3.36 6.87
CA VAL A 109 0.48 3.71 6.71
C VAL A 109 0.30 5.16 6.26
N ASP A 110 1.11 6.09 6.78
CA ASP A 110 1.10 7.48 6.30
C ASP A 110 1.52 7.56 4.83
N THR A 111 2.55 6.81 4.44
CA THR A 111 3.00 6.68 3.05
C THR A 111 1.91 6.07 2.16
N ASP A 112 1.19 5.05 2.64
CA ASP A 112 0.05 4.46 1.90
C ASP A 112 -1.09 5.46 1.70
N ARG A 113 -1.22 6.45 2.60
CA ARG A 113 -2.21 7.53 2.53
C ARG A 113 -1.72 8.77 1.79
N ASP A 114 -0.48 8.76 1.25
CA ASP A 114 0.12 9.88 0.50
C ASP A 114 -0.53 10.06 -0.89
N THR A 115 -1.80 10.44 -0.87
CA THR A 115 -2.60 10.83 -2.03
C THR A 115 -1.98 12.00 -2.79
N GLU A 116 -1.22 12.85 -2.11
CA GLU A 116 -0.52 13.98 -2.70
C GLU A 116 0.74 13.54 -3.48
N GLY A 117 1.48 12.55 -2.99
CA GLY A 117 2.54 11.85 -3.71
C GLY A 117 2.01 11.14 -4.95
N ALA A 118 0.95 10.35 -4.81
CA ALA A 118 0.31 9.68 -5.94
C ALA A 118 -0.18 10.68 -7.02
N ARG A 119 -0.74 11.83 -6.60
CA ARG A 119 -1.12 12.92 -7.52
C ARG A 119 0.09 13.54 -8.20
N LEU A 120 1.19 13.78 -7.48
CA LEU A 120 2.43 14.29 -8.07
C LEU A 120 2.97 13.37 -9.15
N ASP A 121 2.98 12.06 -8.88
CA ASP A 121 3.44 11.05 -9.84
C ASP A 121 2.59 11.02 -11.10
N ALA A 122 1.26 11.05 -10.94
CA ALA A 122 0.32 11.13 -12.07
C ALA A 122 0.55 12.39 -12.92
N LEU A 123 0.74 13.55 -12.28
CA LEU A 123 1.01 14.82 -12.98
C LEU A 123 2.36 14.79 -13.70
N VAL A 124 3.41 14.21 -13.10
CA VAL A 124 4.73 14.05 -13.73
C VAL A 124 4.63 13.14 -14.95
N LEU A 125 3.92 12.02 -14.87
CA LEU A 125 3.68 11.14 -16.01
C LEU A 125 2.88 11.85 -17.12
N GLN A 126 1.87 12.63 -16.75
CA GLN A 126 1.10 13.42 -17.71
C GLN A 126 1.96 14.47 -18.40
N LEU A 127 2.80 15.20 -17.65
CA LEU A 127 3.77 16.15 -18.20
C LEU A 127 4.72 15.48 -19.20
N HIS A 128 5.26 14.31 -18.86
CA HIS A 128 6.13 13.55 -19.75
C HIS A 128 5.41 13.13 -21.03
N ARG A 129 4.17 12.62 -20.94
CA ARG A 129 3.38 12.26 -22.12
C ARG A 129 3.12 13.47 -23.04
N GLU A 130 2.71 14.59 -22.47
CA GLU A 130 2.45 15.82 -23.25
C GLU A 130 3.71 16.41 -23.87
N ALA A 131 4.84 16.34 -23.17
CA ALA A 131 6.14 16.81 -23.67
C ALA A 131 6.71 15.91 -24.77
N LEU A 132 6.50 14.58 -24.67
CA LEU A 132 7.01 13.59 -25.63
C LEU A 132 6.07 13.35 -26.82
N ALA A 133 4.81 13.79 -26.76
CA ALA A 133 3.91 13.74 -27.91
C ALA A 133 4.48 14.58 -29.06
N TYR A 134 5.24 13.95 -29.95
CA TYR A 134 5.80 14.56 -31.15
C TYR A 134 4.66 14.89 -32.13
N PRO A 135 4.63 16.09 -32.73
CA PRO A 135 3.73 16.34 -33.85
C PRO A 135 4.27 15.60 -35.07
N HIS A 136 3.51 14.65 -35.61
CA HIS A 136 3.88 13.97 -36.86
C HIS A 136 3.94 14.90 -38.09
N ARG A 137 3.58 16.18 -37.98
CA ARG A 137 3.77 17.20 -39.03
C ARG A 137 3.91 18.58 -38.40
N GLY A 138 5.14 19.11 -38.35
CA GLY A 138 5.54 20.52 -38.49
C GLY A 138 4.84 21.68 -37.75
N VAL A 139 3.72 21.48 -37.06
CA VAL A 139 2.92 22.56 -36.46
C VAL A 139 3.06 22.49 -34.96
N ARG A 140 3.80 23.45 -34.37
CA ARG A 140 3.77 23.71 -32.93
C ARG A 140 2.35 24.16 -32.57
N ALA A 141 1.57 23.29 -31.95
CA ALA A 141 0.25 23.63 -31.45
C ALA A 141 0.39 24.49 -30.17
N PRO A 142 -0.01 25.78 -30.18
CA PRO A 142 0.16 26.69 -29.03
C PRO A 142 -0.51 26.18 -27.74
N GLY A 143 -1.62 25.46 -27.87
CA GLY A 143 -2.34 24.87 -26.73
C GLY A 143 -1.54 23.80 -25.97
N ARG A 144 -0.67 23.04 -26.65
CA ARG A 144 0.15 22.00 -25.99
C ARG A 144 1.24 22.61 -25.11
N GLN A 145 1.89 23.66 -25.60
CA GLN A 145 2.94 24.34 -24.84
C GLN A 145 2.38 25.13 -23.65
N ALA A 146 1.09 25.51 -23.69
CA ALA A 146 0.36 26.02 -22.54
C ALA A 146 0.03 24.89 -21.54
N ALA A 147 -0.44 23.73 -22.00
CA ALA A 147 -0.73 22.57 -21.16
C ALA A 147 0.52 22.05 -20.41
N VAL A 148 1.66 21.93 -21.10
CA VAL A 148 2.95 21.54 -20.49
C VAL A 148 3.36 22.53 -19.40
N ARG A 149 3.21 23.84 -19.63
CA ARG A 149 3.52 24.87 -18.63
C ARG A 149 2.58 24.78 -17.42
N ALA A 150 1.28 24.61 -17.65
CA ALA A 150 0.29 24.46 -16.59
C ALA A 150 0.58 23.25 -15.69
N LEU A 151 0.90 22.09 -16.28
CA LEU A 151 1.28 20.88 -15.55
C LEU A 151 2.56 21.09 -14.73
N ALA A 152 3.58 21.74 -15.30
CA ALA A 152 4.83 22.03 -14.60
C ALA A 152 4.64 22.98 -13.41
N ASP A 153 3.77 24.00 -13.55
CA ASP A 153 3.44 24.92 -12.46
C ASP A 153 2.64 24.23 -11.35
N GLU A 154 1.72 23.33 -11.70
CA GLU A 154 0.99 22.53 -10.72
C GLU A 154 1.89 21.61 -9.91
N ILE A 155 2.80 20.88 -10.56
CA ILE A 155 3.82 20.04 -9.89
C ILE A 155 4.66 20.89 -8.94
N ARG A 156 5.10 22.09 -9.37
CA ARG A 156 5.91 23.00 -8.55
C ARG A 156 5.13 23.46 -7.31
N ARG A 157 3.86 23.84 -7.45
CA ARG A 157 3.01 24.27 -6.34
C ARG A 157 2.88 23.17 -5.28
N ILE A 158 2.58 21.95 -5.70
CA ILE A 158 2.41 20.81 -4.78
C ILE A 158 3.73 20.49 -4.08
N ARG A 159 4.86 20.43 -4.80
CA ARG A 159 6.19 20.20 -4.18
C ARG A 159 6.58 21.28 -3.16
N THR A 160 6.35 22.55 -3.48
CA THR A 160 6.61 23.64 -2.54
C THR A 160 5.74 23.51 -1.30
N ALA A 161 4.44 23.27 -1.46
CA ALA A 161 3.52 23.09 -0.33
C ALA A 161 3.93 21.92 0.58
N ARG A 162 4.39 20.78 0.02
CA ARG A 162 4.93 19.65 0.80
C ARG A 162 6.17 20.05 1.59
N ARG A 163 7.14 20.74 0.97
CA ARG A 163 8.35 21.21 1.67
C ARG A 163 8.02 22.17 2.82
N ARG A 164 7.05 23.08 2.63
CA ARG A 164 6.57 23.98 3.70
C ARG A 164 6.04 23.21 4.89
N ARG A 165 5.12 22.26 4.66
CA ARG A 165 4.50 21.46 5.72
C ARG A 165 5.50 20.56 6.44
N ALA A 166 6.52 20.06 5.73
CA ALA A 166 7.56 19.24 6.33
C ALA A 166 8.62 20.06 7.11
N GLY A 167 8.56 21.40 7.07
CA GLY A 167 9.52 22.28 7.75
C GLY A 167 10.84 22.50 7.02
N TRP A 168 10.91 22.23 5.72
CA TRP A 168 12.16 22.28 4.92
C TRP A 168 12.47 23.67 4.35
N GLU A 169 11.87 24.75 4.87
CA GLU A 169 12.08 26.11 4.35
C GLU A 169 13.27 26.86 4.96
N ALA A 170 13.97 26.30 5.94
CA ALA A 170 15.08 26.98 6.62
C ALA A 170 16.46 26.85 5.93
N ALA A 171 16.56 26.21 4.78
CA ALA A 171 17.84 26.04 4.07
C ALA A 171 17.71 26.40 2.58
N ALA A 172 17.61 27.70 2.30
CA ALA A 172 17.90 28.28 0.99
C ALA A 172 18.44 29.71 1.18
#